data_AF-A0A9W8B5Y9-F1
#
_entry.id   AF-A0A9W8B5Y9-F1
#
_cell.length_a   1.000
_cell.length_b   1.000
_cell.length_c   1.000
_cell.angle_alpha   90.00
_cell.angle_beta   90.00
_cell.angle_gamma   90.00
#
_symmetry.space_group_name_H-M   'P 1'
#
loop_
_entity.id
_entity.type
_entity.pdbx_description
1 polymer ?
#
loop_
_entity_poly.entity_id
_entity_poly.type
_entity_poly.pdbx_seq_one_letter_code
_entity_poly.pdbx_strand_id
1 'polypeptide(L)'
;MTNLQAVLESVVPAHAHGQRALKYTRQVFPQAFASRSALKESFKRHEVTVNGQAVEDARVLQCGDLVQVSLNPQVTKHAEAAKLNVAIAWEDDNVAVFAKQPGISTVHVEGAAPFLWRAPSDNPKAERAWCINRVEKSASGLVLVAKSESTSQQLQFMYEAGTITEEYTAICHGNAASLLSKLTTGPDFHHAKVIQTSRSNASGYLSTMALAPRTPLGGIHIRRTLHARGCPVVGISNHTLPLKSARGKGLCLALTKLSFQHPITGAEMVATIPEPAKFQAIRERETHFFQRKADAFFKELAEYEQQVANTSPLSGTWDHTQQIPLAYHTGEKEFFGLRFIVNSDTLIPRPSSETLVKAALELVCSGTLAPAPLPPDNHDADPSLRVLDLGTGSGCLLLSLLHHLPDAHGVGIDLSQPALDVATSNGHRHHMNHRCAWLRDDLAHLGATQAYLHAHRPFDLVLCNPPYLSRALGAHKLDQMCLQYEPMEALFAEDNGYGYYRALQRILGSTGNQVLRAGGFLVLEVGHGMAPQVRAIMKHSLEFFGAVRDSHGMERCLLFQN
;
A
#
# COMPACT_ATOMS: atom_id res chain seq x y z
N MET A 1 2.00 49.87 -28.94
CA MET A 1 1.70 49.69 -30.37
C MET A 1 1.42 48.21 -30.60
N THR A 2 0.18 47.88 -30.95
CA THR A 2 -0.26 46.51 -31.23
C THR A 2 0.55 45.96 -32.40
N ASN A 3 1.47 45.03 -32.13
CA ASN A 3 2.17 44.25 -33.14
C ASN A 3 1.17 43.34 -33.87
N LEU A 4 0.38 43.92 -34.77
CA LEU A 4 -0.35 43.21 -35.81
C LEU A 4 0.66 42.86 -36.90
N GLN A 5 0.97 41.57 -37.07
CA GLN A 5 1.79 41.08 -38.17
C GLN A 5 0.92 40.28 -39.16
N ALA A 6 1.23 40.46 -40.45
CA ALA A 6 0.71 39.79 -41.64
C ALA A 6 -0.79 39.43 -41.62
N VAL A 7 -1.63 40.36 -42.08
CA VAL A 7 -2.99 40.05 -42.52
C VAL A 7 -2.88 39.11 -43.72
N LEU A 8 -3.35 37.87 -43.58
CA LEU A 8 -3.47 36.96 -44.70
C LEU A 8 -4.74 37.34 -45.46
N GLU A 9 -4.66 37.49 -46.78
CA GLU A 9 -5.78 37.94 -47.57
C GLU A 9 -5.97 37.11 -48.83
N SER A 10 -7.23 37.00 -49.27
CA SER A 10 -7.60 36.29 -50.48
C SER A 10 -8.91 36.82 -51.02
N VAL A 11 -8.91 37.13 -52.31
CA VAL A 11 -10.13 37.46 -53.05
C VAL A 11 -10.81 36.17 -53.49
N VAL A 12 -12.11 36.05 -53.21
CA VAL A 12 -12.90 34.85 -53.51
C VAL A 12 -13.03 34.66 -55.03
N PRO A 13 -12.50 33.57 -55.61
CA PRO A 13 -12.58 33.29 -57.04
C PRO A 13 -13.97 32.77 -57.43
N ALA A 14 -14.30 32.83 -58.73
CA ALA A 14 -15.62 32.45 -59.25
C ALA A 14 -16.06 31.02 -58.86
N HIS A 15 -15.13 30.05 -58.84
CA HIS A 15 -15.43 28.66 -58.45
C HIS A 15 -15.72 28.47 -56.95
N ALA A 16 -15.42 29.48 -56.13
CA ALA A 16 -15.70 29.49 -54.69
C ALA A 16 -16.94 30.32 -54.32
N HIS A 17 -17.65 30.88 -55.31
CA HIS A 17 -18.93 31.57 -55.10
C HIS A 17 -19.93 30.65 -54.38
N GLY A 18 -20.66 31.20 -53.40
CA GLY A 18 -21.66 30.45 -52.64
C GLY A 18 -21.08 29.54 -51.55
N GLN A 19 -19.75 29.50 -51.36
CA GLN A 19 -19.16 28.77 -50.24
C GLN A 19 -19.33 29.51 -48.91
N ARG A 20 -19.42 28.76 -47.81
CA ARG A 20 -19.36 29.32 -46.45
C ARG A 20 -17.95 29.82 -46.15
N ALA A 21 -17.85 30.95 -45.46
CA ALA A 21 -16.61 31.54 -44.98
C ALA A 21 -15.75 30.51 -44.22
N LEU A 22 -16.34 29.72 -43.31
CA LEU A 22 -15.61 28.66 -42.60
C LEU A 22 -14.92 27.64 -43.52
N LYS A 23 -15.60 27.24 -44.61
CA LYS A 23 -15.05 26.26 -45.57
C LYS A 23 -13.93 26.90 -46.38
N TYR A 24 -14.19 28.09 -46.90
CA TYR A 24 -13.25 28.85 -47.72
C TYR A 24 -11.97 29.20 -46.95
N THR A 25 -12.09 29.81 -45.77
CA THR A 25 -10.95 30.20 -44.93
C THR A 25 -10.07 28.99 -44.57
N ARG A 26 -10.66 27.81 -44.34
CA ARG A 26 -9.89 26.58 -44.09
C ARG A 26 -9.11 26.10 -45.32
N GLN A 27 -9.70 26.21 -46.50
CA GLN A 27 -9.08 25.75 -47.75
C GLN A 27 -7.94 26.67 -48.16
N VAL A 28 -8.10 27.98 -47.96
CA VAL A 28 -7.17 29.00 -48.44
C VAL A 28 -6.06 29.30 -47.43
N PHE A 29 -6.37 29.24 -46.13
CA PHE A 29 -5.40 29.49 -45.05
C PHE A 29 -5.23 28.28 -44.11
N PRO A 30 -4.95 27.06 -44.63
CA PRO A 30 -4.81 25.87 -43.78
C PRO A 30 -3.70 26.01 -42.74
N GLN A 31 -2.64 26.74 -43.05
CA GLN A 31 -1.50 27.01 -42.16
C GLN A 31 -1.82 27.98 -41.01
N ALA A 32 -2.88 28.78 -41.15
CA ALA A 32 -3.25 29.78 -40.15
C ALA A 32 -3.96 29.13 -38.94
N PHE A 33 -4.45 27.89 -39.06
CA PHE A 33 -5.28 27.27 -38.03
C PHE A 33 -4.89 25.80 -37.80
N ALA A 34 -4.46 25.47 -36.58
CA ALA A 34 -4.08 24.10 -36.20
C ALA A 34 -5.25 23.09 -36.24
N SER A 35 -6.51 23.55 -36.19
CA SER A 35 -7.69 22.67 -36.25
C SER A 35 -8.95 23.40 -36.71
N ARG A 36 -9.99 22.63 -37.07
CA ARG A 36 -11.32 23.19 -37.40
C ARG A 36 -11.95 23.94 -36.23
N SER A 37 -11.71 23.49 -35.00
CA SER A 37 -12.21 24.16 -33.79
C SER A 37 -11.51 25.50 -33.55
N ALA A 38 -10.19 25.57 -33.79
CA ALA A 38 -9.42 26.81 -33.69
C ALA A 38 -9.91 27.86 -34.70
N LEU A 39 -10.22 27.43 -35.94
CA LEU A 39 -10.82 28.29 -36.96
C LEU A 39 -12.22 28.78 -36.57
N LYS A 40 -13.09 27.92 -36.02
CA LYS A 40 -14.41 28.40 -35.56
C LYS A 40 -14.30 29.47 -34.48
N GLU A 41 -13.35 29.31 -33.56
CA GLU A 41 -13.13 30.26 -32.48
C GLU A 41 -12.57 31.60 -33.00
N SER A 42 -11.82 31.61 -34.12
CA SER A 42 -11.31 32.87 -34.70
C SER A 42 -12.43 33.74 -35.28
N PHE A 43 -13.50 33.16 -35.82
CA PHE A 43 -14.70 33.92 -36.22
C PHE A 43 -15.36 34.60 -35.01
N LYS A 44 -15.44 33.90 -33.86
CA LYS A 44 -15.96 34.50 -32.61
C LYS A 44 -15.07 35.61 -32.05
N ARG A 45 -13.75 35.51 -32.27
CA ARG A 45 -12.77 36.54 -31.89
C ARG A 45 -12.69 37.70 -32.89
N HIS A 46 -13.53 37.73 -33.92
CA HIS A 46 -13.51 38.73 -35.00
C HIS A 46 -12.17 38.81 -35.76
N GLU A 47 -11.41 37.72 -35.79
CA GLU A 47 -10.11 37.63 -36.48
C GLU A 47 -10.26 37.32 -37.98
N VAL A 48 -11.47 36.97 -38.44
CA VAL A 48 -11.79 36.74 -39.85
C VAL A 48 -12.80 37.79 -40.31
N THR A 49 -12.42 38.56 -41.32
CA THR A 49 -13.27 39.60 -41.91
C THR A 49 -13.51 39.34 -43.39
N VAL A 50 -14.63 39.84 -43.90
CA VAL A 50 -14.98 39.86 -45.32
C VAL A 50 -15.28 41.30 -45.69
N ASN A 51 -14.57 41.84 -46.68
CA ASN A 51 -14.65 43.24 -47.09
C ASN A 51 -14.48 44.21 -45.91
N GLY A 52 -13.57 43.88 -44.98
CA GLY A 52 -13.27 44.69 -43.80
C GLY A 52 -14.24 44.54 -42.62
N GLN A 53 -15.31 43.73 -42.73
CA GLN A 53 -16.24 43.48 -41.61
C GLN A 53 -16.11 42.09 -41.03
N ALA A 54 -16.14 41.96 -39.70
CA ALA A 54 -16.15 40.67 -39.03
C ALA A 54 -17.43 39.89 -39.38
N VAL A 55 -17.29 38.60 -39.64
CA VAL A 55 -18.41 37.74 -40.06
C VAL A 55 -18.54 36.51 -39.17
N GLU A 56 -19.69 35.85 -39.22
CA GLU A 56 -19.87 34.53 -38.62
C GLU A 56 -19.39 33.40 -39.55
N ASP A 57 -19.16 32.22 -38.97
CA ASP A 57 -18.69 31.02 -39.68
C ASP A 57 -19.67 30.53 -40.77
N ALA A 58 -20.93 30.98 -40.72
CA ALA A 58 -22.01 30.65 -41.62
C ALA A 58 -22.16 31.59 -42.83
N ARG A 59 -21.46 32.73 -42.84
CA ARG A 59 -21.53 33.71 -43.93
C ARG A 59 -21.25 33.03 -45.28
N VAL A 60 -22.14 33.25 -46.25
CA VAL A 60 -21.95 32.83 -47.63
C VAL A 60 -21.16 33.90 -48.37
N LEU A 61 -20.12 33.48 -49.09
CA LEU A 61 -19.20 34.36 -49.82
C LEU A 61 -19.64 34.55 -51.28
N GLN A 62 -19.41 35.74 -51.82
CA GLN A 62 -19.61 36.08 -53.22
C GLN A 62 -18.27 36.17 -53.95
N CYS A 63 -18.30 36.02 -55.27
CA CYS A 63 -17.10 36.19 -56.09
C CYS A 63 -16.64 37.65 -55.99
N GLY A 64 -15.36 37.87 -55.72
CA GLY A 64 -14.80 39.20 -55.49
C GLY A 64 -14.78 39.67 -54.03
N ASP A 65 -15.41 38.94 -53.09
CA ASP A 65 -15.27 39.22 -51.66
C ASP A 65 -13.79 39.11 -51.23
N LEU A 66 -13.31 40.08 -50.46
CA LEU A 66 -11.97 40.06 -49.87
C LEU A 66 -12.04 39.43 -48.47
N VAL A 67 -11.54 38.21 -48.32
CA VAL A 67 -11.42 37.52 -47.04
C VAL A 67 -10.07 37.84 -46.42
N GLN A 68 -10.07 38.37 -45.20
CA GLN A 68 -8.86 38.69 -44.44
C GLN A 68 -8.83 37.92 -43.11
N VAL A 69 -7.67 37.41 -42.76
CA VAL A 69 -7.41 36.72 -41.50
C VAL A 69 -6.31 37.48 -40.76
N SER A 70 -6.68 38.03 -39.60
CA SER A 70 -5.80 38.76 -38.69
C SER A 70 -5.73 38.02 -37.37
N LEU A 71 -4.84 37.04 -37.28
CA LEU A 71 -4.61 36.32 -36.03
C LEU A 71 -3.87 37.19 -35.03
N ASN A 72 -4.28 37.17 -33.77
CA ASN A 72 -3.45 37.67 -32.68
C ASN A 72 -2.77 36.48 -31.98
N PRO A 73 -1.48 36.22 -32.24
CA PRO A 73 -0.75 35.10 -31.63
C PRO A 73 -0.75 35.16 -30.10
N GLN A 74 -0.80 36.37 -29.53
CA GLN A 74 -0.85 36.56 -28.08
C GLN A 74 -2.17 36.07 -27.48
N VAL A 75 -3.30 36.37 -28.12
CA VAL A 75 -4.63 35.89 -27.67
C VAL A 75 -4.72 34.37 -27.76
N THR A 76 -4.15 33.77 -28.80
CA THR A 76 -4.12 32.31 -28.97
C THR A 76 -3.26 31.65 -27.88
N LYS A 77 -2.06 32.16 -27.62
CA LYS A 77 -1.17 31.63 -26.56
C LYS A 77 -1.78 31.82 -25.16
N HIS A 78 -2.46 32.94 -24.90
CA HIS A 78 -3.23 33.13 -23.66
C HIS A 78 -4.32 32.08 -23.49
N ALA A 79 -5.08 31.79 -24.54
CA ALA A 79 -6.13 30.78 -24.50
C ALA A 79 -5.57 29.35 -24.31
N GLU A 80 -4.39 29.05 -24.86
CA GLU A 80 -3.70 27.78 -24.66
C GLU A 80 -3.12 27.64 -23.26
N ALA A 81 -2.47 28.69 -22.75
CA ALA A 81 -1.95 28.76 -21.39
C ALA A 81 -3.06 28.62 -20.35
N ALA A 82 -4.22 29.25 -20.56
CA ALA A 82 -5.38 29.13 -19.68
C ALA A 82 -5.91 27.68 -19.58
N LYS A 83 -5.77 26.87 -20.64
CA LYS A 83 -6.20 25.46 -20.64
C LYS A 83 -5.29 24.53 -19.83
N LEU A 84 -4.04 24.94 -19.57
CA LEU A 84 -3.09 24.14 -18.78
C LEU A 84 -3.53 24.01 -17.32
N ASN A 85 -4.43 24.87 -16.81
CA ASN A 85 -4.97 24.81 -15.46
C ASN A 85 -3.88 24.74 -14.36
N VAL A 86 -2.90 25.64 -14.46
CA VAL A 86 -1.83 25.81 -13.48
C VAL A 86 -2.16 27.06 -12.66
N ALA A 87 -2.28 26.91 -11.35
CA ALA A 87 -2.60 28.03 -10.46
C ALA A 87 -1.33 28.76 -10.02
N ILE A 88 -1.42 30.08 -9.81
CA ILE A 88 -0.35 30.87 -9.20
C ILE A 88 -0.57 30.87 -7.68
N ALA A 89 0.31 30.20 -6.94
CA ALA A 89 0.29 30.13 -5.48
C ALA A 89 0.80 31.44 -4.85
N TRP A 90 1.81 32.06 -5.47
CA TRP A 90 2.40 33.33 -5.05
C TRP A 90 3.05 34.03 -6.25
N GLU A 91 3.04 35.36 -6.31
CA GLU A 91 3.65 36.13 -7.41
C GLU A 91 3.93 37.58 -6.98
N ASP A 92 5.06 38.12 -7.45
CA ASP A 92 5.38 39.54 -7.49
C ASP A 92 5.99 39.94 -8.85
N ASP A 93 6.65 41.10 -8.92
CA ASP A 93 7.25 41.61 -10.16
C ASP A 93 8.43 40.76 -10.68
N ASN A 94 9.10 40.00 -9.82
CA ASN A 94 10.34 39.29 -10.16
C ASN A 94 10.18 37.76 -10.18
N VAL A 95 9.31 37.23 -9.33
CA VAL A 95 9.21 35.81 -9.04
C VAL A 95 7.74 35.38 -8.97
N ALA A 96 7.47 34.17 -9.42
CA ALA A 96 6.18 33.50 -9.24
C ALA A 96 6.39 32.06 -8.79
N VAL A 97 5.43 31.53 -8.04
CA VAL A 97 5.35 30.11 -7.69
C VAL A 97 4.05 29.55 -8.22
N PHE A 98 4.15 28.58 -9.13
CA PHE A 98 3.02 27.89 -9.72
C PHE A 98 2.73 26.58 -9.02
N ALA A 99 1.45 26.24 -8.87
CA ALA A 99 0.99 24.93 -8.44
C ALA A 99 0.57 24.12 -9.68
N LYS A 100 1.43 23.20 -10.12
CA LYS A 100 1.13 22.34 -11.28
C LYS A 100 0.38 21.08 -10.89
N GLN A 101 -0.54 20.67 -11.74
CA GLN A 101 -1.25 19.40 -11.63
C GLN A 101 -0.42 18.24 -12.24
N PRO A 102 -0.71 16.97 -11.88
CA PRO A 102 -0.14 15.81 -12.55
C PRO A 102 -0.50 15.81 -14.05
N GLY A 103 0.43 15.37 -14.90
CA GLY A 103 0.32 15.40 -16.36
C GLY A 103 1.02 16.59 -17.01
N ILE A 104 1.33 17.64 -16.24
CA ILE A 104 1.98 18.87 -16.72
C ILE A 104 3.46 18.81 -16.38
N SER A 105 4.36 19.04 -17.35
CA SER A 105 5.81 19.17 -17.09
C SER A 105 6.19 20.62 -16.81
N THR A 106 7.34 20.84 -16.18
CA THR A 106 7.88 22.20 -15.96
C THR A 106 8.07 22.97 -17.26
N VAL A 107 8.42 22.30 -18.36
CA VAL A 107 8.51 22.93 -19.70
C VAL A 107 7.17 23.53 -20.15
N HIS A 108 6.05 22.86 -19.86
CA HIS A 108 4.73 23.43 -20.16
C HIS A 108 4.42 24.64 -19.28
N VAL A 109 4.82 24.60 -18.00
CA VAL A 109 4.67 25.75 -17.09
C VAL A 109 5.50 26.93 -17.62
N GLU A 110 6.77 26.71 -17.93
CA GLU A 110 7.69 27.72 -18.44
C GLU A 110 7.14 28.42 -19.71
N GLY A 111 6.62 27.64 -20.66
CA GLY A 111 6.04 28.18 -21.88
C GLY A 111 4.71 28.93 -21.68
N ALA A 112 3.92 28.56 -20.66
CA ALA A 112 2.63 29.17 -20.38
C ALA A 112 2.71 30.37 -19.44
N ALA A 113 3.72 30.41 -18.58
CA ALA A 113 3.83 31.38 -17.49
C ALA A 113 3.77 32.86 -17.96
N PRO A 114 4.44 33.28 -19.06
CA PRO A 114 4.31 34.64 -19.59
C PRO A 114 2.88 35.11 -19.86
N PHE A 115 1.99 34.16 -20.15
CA PHE A 115 0.59 34.41 -20.48
C PHE A 115 -0.35 34.25 -19.27
N LEU A 116 0.18 33.86 -18.11
CA LEU A 116 -0.60 33.60 -16.89
C LEU A 116 -0.35 34.62 -15.78
N TRP A 117 0.65 35.50 -15.91
CA TRP A 117 0.94 36.55 -14.93
C TRP A 117 -0.31 37.32 -14.53
N ARG A 118 -0.47 37.60 -13.23
CA ARG A 118 -1.49 38.54 -12.75
C ARG A 118 -1.22 39.93 -13.35
N ALA A 119 -2.27 40.74 -13.49
CA ALA A 119 -2.15 42.08 -14.07
C ALA A 119 -1.14 42.91 -13.24
N PRO A 120 -0.22 43.64 -13.88
CA PRO A 120 0.88 44.28 -13.17
C PRO A 120 0.41 45.46 -12.32
N SER A 121 1.13 45.70 -11.23
CA SER A 121 1.35 47.06 -10.69
C SER A 121 2.38 47.74 -11.60
N ASP A 122 1.93 48.59 -12.52
CA ASP A 122 2.72 49.57 -13.28
C ASP A 122 3.90 49.11 -14.18
N ASN A 123 4.28 47.82 -14.23
CA ASN A 123 5.45 47.34 -15.01
C ASN A 123 5.07 46.45 -16.22
N PRO A 124 5.83 46.47 -17.34
CA PRO A 124 5.58 45.56 -18.47
C PRO A 124 5.74 44.09 -18.06
N LYS A 125 4.78 43.23 -18.45
CA LYS A 125 4.84 41.79 -18.20
C LYS A 125 6.08 41.16 -18.84
N ALA A 126 6.80 40.33 -18.09
CA ALA A 126 7.94 39.58 -18.60
C ALA A 126 7.56 38.67 -19.77
N GLU A 127 8.28 38.83 -20.89
CA GLU A 127 8.06 38.06 -22.13
C GLU A 127 8.59 36.62 -22.04
N ARG A 128 9.43 36.32 -21.05
CA ARG A 128 10.02 35.01 -20.82
C ARG A 128 9.93 34.64 -19.34
N ALA A 129 10.00 33.34 -19.09
CA ALA A 129 9.97 32.75 -17.76
C ALA A 129 11.05 31.67 -17.68
N TRP A 130 11.57 31.43 -16.48
CA TRP A 130 12.57 30.38 -16.22
C TRP A 130 12.17 29.57 -14.99
N CYS A 131 11.88 28.28 -15.17
CA CYS A 131 11.61 27.37 -14.05
C CYS A 131 12.91 26.98 -13.36
N ILE A 132 12.99 27.20 -12.04
CA ILE A 132 14.20 26.96 -11.24
C ILE A 132 14.27 25.51 -10.77
N ASN A 133 13.21 25.04 -10.10
CA ASN A 133 13.15 23.68 -9.60
C ASN A 133 12.43 22.73 -10.58
N ARG A 134 12.70 21.43 -10.45
CA ARG A 134 12.15 20.39 -11.33
C ARG A 134 11.14 19.51 -10.62
N VAL A 135 9.90 19.52 -11.09
CA VAL A 135 8.86 18.60 -10.64
C VAL A 135 8.45 17.66 -11.78
N GLU A 136 8.47 16.35 -11.52
CA GLU A 136 8.15 15.32 -12.52
C GLU A 136 6.75 15.52 -13.12
N LYS A 137 6.59 15.14 -14.41
CA LYS A 137 5.30 15.24 -15.11
C LYS A 137 4.18 14.52 -14.35
N SER A 138 4.44 13.37 -13.75
CA SER A 138 3.47 12.56 -13.01
C SER A 138 3.15 13.05 -11.59
N ALA A 139 3.97 13.95 -11.03
CA ALA A 139 3.79 14.54 -9.70
C ALA A 139 2.96 15.83 -9.78
N SER A 140 2.25 16.17 -8.72
CA SER A 140 1.78 17.55 -8.49
C SER A 140 2.86 18.32 -7.72
N GLY A 141 2.91 19.64 -7.84
CA GLY A 141 3.85 20.38 -6.99
C GLY A 141 4.04 21.85 -7.33
N LEU A 142 4.76 22.52 -6.44
CA LEU A 142 5.20 23.89 -6.59
C LEU A 142 6.35 24.01 -7.60
N VAL A 143 6.26 24.98 -8.50
CA VAL A 143 7.30 25.32 -9.48
C VAL A 143 7.66 26.79 -9.28
N LEU A 144 8.89 27.05 -8.83
CA LEU A 144 9.47 28.38 -8.70
C LEU A 144 9.90 28.88 -10.07
N VAL A 145 9.45 30.08 -10.43
CA VAL A 145 9.63 30.67 -11.76
C VAL A 145 10.15 32.10 -11.64
N ALA A 146 11.26 32.39 -12.30
CA ALA A 146 11.78 33.73 -12.44
C ALA A 146 11.16 34.46 -13.65
N LYS A 147 10.96 35.77 -13.52
CA LYS A 147 10.44 36.67 -14.57
C LYS A 147 11.53 37.41 -15.33
N SER A 148 12.78 37.33 -14.89
CA SER A 148 13.93 37.94 -15.59
C SER A 148 15.14 37.00 -15.55
N GLU A 149 16.07 37.20 -16.49
CA GLU A 149 17.30 36.41 -16.56
C GLU A 149 18.19 36.63 -15.32
N SER A 150 18.29 37.87 -14.82
CA SER A 150 19.08 38.16 -13.62
C SER A 150 18.48 37.49 -12.38
N THR A 151 17.16 37.54 -12.22
CA THR A 151 16.45 36.81 -11.16
C THR A 151 16.65 35.30 -11.30
N SER A 152 16.61 34.77 -12.53
CA SER A 152 16.83 33.35 -12.78
C SER A 152 18.23 32.90 -12.36
N GLN A 153 19.27 33.66 -12.70
CA GLN A 153 20.66 33.32 -12.34
C GLN A 153 20.85 33.28 -10.81
N GLN A 154 20.29 34.25 -10.09
CA GLN A 154 20.37 34.29 -8.62
C GLN A 154 19.62 33.11 -7.99
N LEU A 155 18.38 32.85 -8.41
CA LEU A 155 17.61 31.72 -7.88
C LEU A 155 18.24 30.36 -8.23
N GLN A 156 18.82 30.22 -9.42
CA GLN A 156 19.54 29.01 -9.81
C GLN A 156 20.77 28.78 -8.92
N PHE A 157 21.55 29.82 -8.64
CA PHE A 157 22.68 29.75 -7.69
C PHE A 157 22.21 29.31 -6.30
N MET A 158 21.11 29.87 -5.81
CA MET A 158 20.52 29.50 -4.51
C MET A 158 20.03 28.05 -4.48
N TYR A 159 19.43 27.59 -5.58
CA TYR A 159 18.99 26.20 -5.74
C TYR A 159 20.19 25.25 -5.69
N GLU A 160 21.26 25.53 -6.43
CA GLU A 160 22.50 24.74 -6.45
C GLU A 160 23.24 24.76 -5.12
N ALA A 161 23.20 25.88 -4.40
CA ALA A 161 23.75 26.02 -3.05
C ALA A 161 22.90 25.33 -1.97
N GLY A 162 21.71 24.82 -2.30
CA GLY A 162 20.81 24.16 -1.35
C GLY A 162 20.14 25.10 -0.34
N THR A 163 20.11 26.40 -0.60
CA THR A 163 19.41 27.38 0.26
C THR A 163 17.91 27.43 -0.03
N ILE A 164 17.50 26.98 -1.22
CA ILE A 164 16.09 26.70 -1.53
C ILE A 164 15.74 25.33 -0.95
N THR A 165 14.75 25.30 -0.06
CA THR A 165 14.30 24.07 0.60
C THR A 165 12.96 23.62 0.03
N GLU A 166 12.83 22.31 -0.15
CA GLU A 166 11.65 21.65 -0.68
C GLU A 166 11.10 20.69 0.38
N GLU A 167 9.78 20.59 0.50
CA GLU A 167 9.13 19.59 1.34
C GLU A 167 8.01 18.90 0.55
N TYR A 168 8.15 17.58 0.48
CA TYR A 168 7.26 16.69 -0.26
C TYR A 168 6.29 15.99 0.68
N THR A 169 5.05 15.87 0.24
CA THR A 169 4.07 14.93 0.82
C THR A 169 4.00 13.67 -0.05
N ALA A 170 4.08 12.50 0.57
CA ALA A 170 3.98 11.20 -0.10
C ALA A 170 3.02 10.26 0.62
N ILE A 171 2.35 9.38 -0.13
CA ILE A 171 1.73 8.17 0.45
C ILE A 171 2.68 7.00 0.17
N CYS A 172 3.09 6.32 1.23
CA CYS A 172 4.01 5.19 1.21
C CYS A 172 3.31 3.91 1.69
N HIS A 173 3.72 2.77 1.15
CA HIS A 173 3.33 1.45 1.63
C HIS A 173 4.02 1.14 2.97
N GLY A 174 3.30 0.49 3.88
CA GLY A 174 3.81 0.06 5.18
C GLY A 174 3.71 1.15 6.26
N ASN A 175 4.15 0.80 7.46
CA ASN A 175 4.20 1.71 8.60
C ASN A 175 5.60 2.36 8.68
N ALA A 176 5.70 3.61 8.24
CA ALA A 176 6.96 4.33 8.18
C ALA A 176 7.49 4.79 9.56
N ALA A 177 6.73 4.67 10.65
CA ALA A 177 7.12 5.17 11.96
C ALA A 177 8.42 4.52 12.47
N SER A 178 8.58 3.21 12.25
CA SER A 178 9.79 2.46 12.64
C SER A 178 11.02 2.80 11.80
N LEU A 179 10.85 3.51 10.69
CA LEU A 179 11.92 3.86 9.75
C LEU A 179 12.39 5.32 9.89
N LEU A 180 11.68 6.16 10.64
CA LEU A 180 11.95 7.59 10.75
C LEU A 180 13.39 7.89 11.19
N SER A 181 13.90 7.18 12.20
CA SER A 181 15.27 7.36 12.68
C SER A 181 16.30 7.07 11.59
N LYS A 182 16.11 6.01 10.79
CA LYS A 182 16.99 5.64 9.68
C LYS A 182 16.93 6.66 8.53
N LEU A 183 15.78 7.30 8.31
CA LEU A 183 15.59 8.29 7.24
C LEU A 183 16.25 9.64 7.56
N THR A 184 16.24 10.07 8.83
CA THR A 184 16.77 11.38 9.25
C THR A 184 18.26 11.35 9.62
N THR A 185 18.78 10.21 10.10
CA THR A 185 20.21 10.03 10.40
C THR A 185 21.06 9.84 9.15
N GLY A 186 20.45 9.52 8.00
CA GLY A 186 21.12 9.35 6.72
C GLY A 186 21.38 10.67 5.96
N PRO A 187 22.09 10.59 4.83
CA PRO A 187 22.41 11.75 3.98
C PRO A 187 21.21 12.27 3.18
N ASP A 188 20.08 11.56 3.18
CA ASP A 188 18.99 11.79 2.23
C ASP A 188 18.05 12.94 2.63
N PHE A 189 17.63 12.99 3.91
CA PHE A 189 16.60 13.93 4.39
C PHE A 189 17.09 14.79 5.56
N HIS A 190 16.82 16.10 5.51
CA HIS A 190 16.92 16.99 6.68
C HIS A 190 15.82 16.68 7.68
N HIS A 191 14.63 16.38 7.16
CA HIS A 191 13.46 16.07 7.96
C HIS A 191 12.62 14.98 7.28
N ALA A 192 12.14 14.03 8.07
CA ALA A 192 11.13 13.06 7.65
C ALA A 192 10.15 12.89 8.82
N LYS A 193 8.85 12.95 8.54
CA LYS A 193 7.79 12.81 9.54
C LYS A 193 6.64 12.01 8.97
N VAL A 194 6.07 11.11 9.78
CA VAL A 194 4.77 10.51 9.49
C VAL A 194 3.68 11.51 9.90
N ILE A 195 2.91 11.99 8.93
CA ILE A 195 1.76 12.87 9.15
C ILE A 195 0.59 12.04 9.66
N GLN A 196 0.33 10.90 9.00
CA GLN A 196 -0.81 10.03 9.27
C GLN A 196 -0.47 8.61 8.87
N THR A 197 -1.01 7.64 9.59
CA THR A 197 -1.00 6.23 9.20
C THR A 197 -2.45 5.76 9.02
N SER A 198 -2.72 4.98 7.98
CA SER A 198 -4.04 4.42 7.67
C SER A 198 -3.94 2.92 7.43
N ARG A 199 -5.01 2.18 7.71
CA ARG A 199 -5.06 0.73 7.47
C ARG A 199 -5.21 0.42 5.98
N SER A 200 -4.57 -0.66 5.55
CA SER A 200 -4.70 -1.18 4.19
C SER A 200 -4.67 -2.71 4.20
N ASN A 201 -5.62 -3.34 3.51
CA ASN A 201 -5.63 -4.80 3.34
C ASN A 201 -4.42 -5.28 2.54
N ALA A 202 -3.93 -4.50 1.58
CA ALA A 202 -2.85 -4.90 0.69
C ALA A 202 -1.46 -4.64 1.26
N SER A 203 -1.31 -3.64 2.12
CA SER A 203 0.01 -3.17 2.60
C SER A 203 0.16 -3.24 4.12
N GLY A 204 -0.87 -3.70 4.84
CA GLY A 204 -1.02 -3.57 6.29
C GLY A 204 -1.34 -2.15 6.72
N TYR A 205 -0.45 -1.23 6.34
CA TYR A 205 -0.55 0.20 6.59
C TYR A 205 -0.19 0.99 5.33
N LEU A 206 -0.70 2.22 5.27
CA LEU A 206 -0.17 3.29 4.44
C LEU A 206 0.29 4.40 5.37
N SER A 207 1.46 4.96 5.11
CA SER A 207 1.97 6.13 5.81
C SER A 207 1.99 7.34 4.89
N THR A 208 1.29 8.40 5.29
CA THR A 208 1.47 9.73 4.70
C THR A 208 2.71 10.37 5.33
N MET A 209 3.69 10.73 4.52
CA MET A 209 4.96 11.28 4.98
C MET A 209 5.15 12.72 4.50
N ALA A 210 5.67 13.58 5.38
CA ALA A 210 6.32 14.84 5.03
C ALA A 210 7.83 14.60 4.96
N LEU A 211 8.46 15.01 3.87
CA LEU A 211 9.83 14.68 3.52
C LEU A 211 10.57 15.92 3.00
N ALA A 212 11.58 16.38 3.71
CA ALA A 212 12.45 17.48 3.28
C ALA A 212 13.84 16.93 2.91
N PRO A 213 14.16 16.72 1.62
CA PRO A 213 15.45 16.20 1.19
C PRO A 213 16.60 17.18 1.51
N ARG A 214 17.82 16.67 1.70
CA ARG A 214 19.00 17.50 2.07
C ARG A 214 19.53 18.36 0.94
N THR A 215 19.44 17.83 -0.27
CA THR A 215 19.74 18.53 -1.51
C THR A 215 18.46 18.61 -2.33
N PRO A 216 18.39 19.47 -3.35
CA PRO A 216 17.27 19.51 -4.29
C PRO A 216 17.23 18.23 -5.14
N LEU A 217 16.80 17.15 -4.51
CA LEU A 217 16.65 15.84 -5.09
C LEU A 217 15.32 15.81 -5.84
N GLY A 218 15.39 15.55 -7.15
CA GLY A 218 14.17 15.24 -7.90
C GLY A 218 13.43 14.04 -7.31
N GLY A 219 12.10 14.01 -7.46
CA GLY A 219 11.21 13.01 -6.86
C GLY A 219 11.67 11.55 -7.01
N ILE A 220 12.36 11.20 -8.10
CA ILE A 220 12.95 9.88 -8.33
C ILE A 220 13.90 9.42 -7.21
N HIS A 221 14.69 10.33 -6.64
CA HIS A 221 15.61 10.00 -5.56
C HIS A 221 14.85 9.74 -4.26
N ILE A 222 13.83 10.54 -3.96
CA ILE A 222 12.94 10.32 -2.81
C ILE A 222 12.32 8.92 -2.91
N ARG A 223 11.79 8.57 -4.09
CA ARG A 223 11.22 7.23 -4.35
C ARG A 223 12.25 6.14 -4.16
N ARG A 224 13.44 6.27 -4.76
CA ARG A 224 14.52 5.27 -4.64
C ARG A 224 14.93 5.05 -3.19
N THR A 225 15.13 6.11 -2.42
CA THR A 225 15.50 6.02 -1.00
C THR A 225 14.41 5.34 -0.19
N LEU A 226 13.15 5.78 -0.31
CA LEU A 226 12.03 5.19 0.42
C LEU A 226 11.80 3.71 0.06
N HIS A 227 11.92 3.39 -1.23
CA HIS A 227 11.85 2.02 -1.74
C HIS A 227 12.95 1.14 -1.12
N ALA A 228 14.21 1.57 -1.19
CA ALA A 228 15.34 0.84 -0.58
C ALA A 228 15.21 0.65 0.95
N ARG A 229 14.39 1.45 1.63
CA ARG A 229 14.12 1.34 3.07
C ARG A 229 12.85 0.54 3.39
N GLY A 230 12.21 -0.09 2.40
CA GLY A 230 11.02 -0.93 2.59
C GLY A 230 9.72 -0.14 2.76
N CYS A 231 9.68 1.13 2.37
CA CYS A 231 8.50 1.99 2.49
C CYS A 231 8.21 2.72 1.16
N PRO A 232 8.04 1.99 0.05
CA PRO A 232 7.96 2.57 -1.28
C PRO A 232 6.73 3.47 -1.45
N VAL A 233 6.87 4.50 -2.29
CA VAL A 233 5.76 5.41 -2.62
C VAL A 233 4.69 4.66 -3.42
N VAL A 234 3.41 4.95 -3.18
CA VAL A 234 2.29 4.41 -3.95
C VAL A 234 2.33 5.00 -5.38
N GLY A 235 2.36 4.13 -6.39
CA GLY A 235 2.42 4.54 -7.79
C GLY A 235 2.63 3.38 -8.77
N ILE A 236 2.85 3.72 -10.04
CA ILE A 236 3.19 2.77 -11.11
C ILE A 236 4.46 3.19 -11.87
N SER A 237 5.29 4.02 -11.24
CA SER A 237 6.55 4.53 -11.79
C SER A 237 7.74 3.77 -11.20
N ASN A 238 8.95 4.03 -11.70
CA ASN A 238 10.16 3.42 -11.15
C ASN A 238 10.28 3.70 -9.64
N HIS A 239 10.65 2.66 -8.88
CA HIS A 239 10.79 2.70 -7.41
C HIS A 239 9.46 3.03 -6.68
N THR A 240 8.33 2.54 -7.19
CA THR A 240 7.02 2.60 -6.53
C THR A 240 6.36 1.24 -6.49
N LEU A 241 5.39 1.04 -5.60
CA LEU A 241 4.52 -0.12 -5.62
C LEU A 241 3.07 0.29 -5.96
N PRO A 242 2.34 -0.54 -6.72
CA PRO A 242 0.95 -0.26 -7.07
C PRO A 242 0.02 -0.52 -5.89
N LEU A 243 -1.09 0.23 -5.86
CA LEU A 243 -2.19 0.01 -4.93
C LEU A 243 -3.52 -0.02 -5.70
N LYS A 244 -4.36 -1.03 -5.46
CA LYS A 244 -5.61 -1.23 -6.20
C LYS A 244 -6.56 -0.02 -6.09
N SER A 245 -6.67 0.59 -4.92
CA SER A 245 -7.47 1.81 -4.71
C SER A 245 -6.92 3.05 -5.41
N ALA A 246 -5.62 3.06 -5.75
CA ALA A 246 -4.91 4.13 -6.44
C ALA A 246 -4.77 3.90 -7.96
N ARG A 247 -5.40 2.85 -8.52
CA ARG A 247 -5.31 2.54 -9.96
C ARG A 247 -5.76 3.74 -10.80
N GLY A 248 -4.91 4.18 -11.71
CA GLY A 248 -5.16 5.34 -12.58
C GLY A 248 -5.05 6.71 -11.89
N LYS A 249 -4.61 6.78 -10.62
CA LYS A 249 -4.43 8.05 -9.88
C LYS A 249 -3.01 8.64 -9.99
N GLY A 250 -2.12 7.96 -10.71
CA GLY A 250 -0.74 8.40 -10.94
C GLY A 250 0.13 8.27 -9.70
N LEU A 251 1.19 9.09 -9.64
CA LEU A 251 2.16 9.06 -8.55
C LEU A 251 1.60 9.72 -7.27
N CYS A 252 1.76 9.08 -6.11
CA CYS A 252 1.42 9.64 -4.81
C CYS A 252 2.61 10.36 -4.14
N LEU A 253 3.18 11.33 -4.86
CA LEU A 253 4.23 12.22 -4.40
C LEU A 253 3.92 13.64 -4.88
N ALA A 254 4.03 14.63 -3.99
CA ALA A 254 3.76 16.02 -4.31
C ALA A 254 4.71 16.98 -3.58
N LEU A 255 5.28 17.95 -4.30
CA LEU A 255 6.04 19.04 -3.68
C LEU A 255 5.06 20.07 -3.10
N THR A 256 4.82 19.99 -1.79
CA THR A 256 3.74 20.74 -1.12
C THR A 256 4.19 22.04 -0.48
N LYS A 257 5.50 22.20 -0.23
CA LYS A 257 6.07 23.43 0.32
C LYS A 257 7.43 23.71 -0.28
N LEU A 258 7.67 24.99 -0.53
CA LEU A 258 8.93 25.52 -1.06
C LEU A 258 9.28 26.78 -0.27
N SER A 259 10.48 26.85 0.29
CA SER A 259 11.00 28.04 0.98
C SER A 259 12.28 28.52 0.32
N PHE A 260 12.41 29.83 0.15
CA PHE A 260 13.54 30.47 -0.51
C PHE A 260 13.68 31.92 -0.03
N GLN A 261 14.88 32.48 -0.10
CA GLN A 261 15.08 33.90 0.10
C GLN A 261 14.78 34.66 -1.21
N HIS A 262 14.05 35.77 -1.13
CA HIS A 262 13.69 36.57 -2.29
C HIS A 262 14.96 37.22 -2.88
N PRO A 263 15.23 37.07 -4.19
CA PRO A 263 16.50 37.49 -4.81
C PRO A 263 16.74 39.00 -4.76
N ILE A 264 15.67 39.81 -4.78
CA ILE A 264 15.77 41.27 -4.74
C ILE A 264 15.73 41.83 -3.30
N THR A 265 14.69 41.50 -2.53
CA THR A 265 14.46 42.08 -1.20
C THR A 265 15.22 41.37 -0.08
N GLY A 266 15.73 40.15 -0.31
CA GLY A 266 16.33 39.32 0.73
C GLY A 266 15.35 38.77 1.77
N ALA A 267 14.03 38.95 1.58
CA ALA A 267 13.00 38.44 2.49
C ALA A 267 12.85 36.92 2.40
N GLU A 268 12.57 36.25 3.51
CA GLU A 268 12.26 34.82 3.52
C GLU A 268 10.85 34.58 2.96
N MET A 269 10.76 33.74 1.94
CA MET A 269 9.52 33.42 1.23
C MET A 269 9.14 31.96 1.45
N VAL A 270 7.85 31.71 1.67
CA VAL A 270 7.30 30.36 1.80
C VAL A 270 6.05 30.23 0.95
N ALA A 271 6.06 29.31 0.00
CA ALA A 271 4.89 28.91 -0.77
C ALA A 271 4.42 27.53 -0.33
N THR A 272 3.12 27.35 -0.17
CA THR A 272 2.50 26.08 0.20
C THR A 272 1.28 25.78 -0.66
N ILE A 273 1.02 24.50 -0.90
CA ILE A 273 -0.24 23.99 -1.46
C ILE A 273 -0.80 22.92 -0.52
N PRO A 274 -2.13 22.75 -0.47
CA PRO A 274 -2.71 21.64 0.28
C PRO A 274 -2.26 20.30 -0.30
N GLU A 275 -2.33 19.26 0.53
CA GLU A 275 -2.18 17.88 0.06
C GLU A 275 -3.13 17.62 -1.11
N PRO A 276 -2.69 16.94 -2.20
CA PRO A 276 -3.58 16.58 -3.29
C PRO A 276 -4.80 15.79 -2.79
N ALA A 277 -6.02 16.21 -3.12
CA ALA A 277 -7.27 15.57 -2.67
C ALA A 277 -7.33 14.05 -2.96
N LYS A 278 -6.63 13.58 -4.00
CA LYS A 278 -6.52 12.15 -4.33
C LYS A 278 -5.85 11.34 -3.22
N PHE A 279 -4.99 11.94 -2.40
CA PHE A 279 -4.27 11.26 -1.32
C PHE A 279 -5.25 10.87 -0.20
N GLN A 280 -6.03 11.84 0.29
CA GLN A 280 -7.12 11.59 1.24
C GLN A 280 -8.10 10.53 0.74
N ALA A 281 -8.58 10.66 -0.50
CA ALA A 281 -9.53 9.70 -1.08
C ALA A 281 -8.97 8.26 -1.15
N ILE A 282 -7.66 8.09 -1.40
CA ILE A 282 -7.01 6.77 -1.37
C ILE A 282 -7.02 6.20 0.06
N ARG A 283 -6.66 7.01 1.07
CA ARG A 283 -6.60 6.56 2.47
C ARG A 283 -7.95 6.18 3.03
N GLU A 284 -8.98 6.99 2.79
CA GLU A 284 -10.34 6.73 3.24
C GLU A 284 -10.89 5.45 2.62
N ARG A 285 -10.64 5.25 1.33
CA ARG A 285 -11.06 4.05 0.61
C ARG A 285 -10.38 2.78 1.15
N GLU A 286 -9.08 2.82 1.41
CA GLU A 286 -8.35 1.69 2.00
C GLU A 286 -8.85 1.37 3.41
N THR A 287 -9.01 2.40 4.25
CA THR A 287 -9.50 2.23 5.63
C THR A 287 -10.91 1.65 5.64
N HIS A 288 -11.80 2.14 4.78
CA HIS A 288 -13.15 1.61 4.65
C HIS A 288 -13.16 0.14 4.21
N PHE A 289 -12.33 -0.24 3.23
CA PHE A 289 -12.24 -1.64 2.81
C PHE A 289 -11.64 -2.54 3.88
N PHE A 290 -10.69 -2.03 4.67
CA PHE A 290 -10.13 -2.74 5.81
C PHE A 290 -11.22 -2.97 6.87
N GLN A 291 -11.91 -1.90 7.29
CA GLN A 291 -12.95 -1.97 8.31
C GLN A 291 -14.07 -2.92 7.91
N ARG A 292 -14.54 -2.84 6.66
CA ARG A 292 -15.59 -3.72 6.16
C ARG A 292 -15.18 -5.20 6.20
N LYS A 293 -13.90 -5.53 5.95
CA LYS A 293 -13.38 -6.90 6.05
C LYS A 293 -13.33 -7.36 7.51
N ALA A 294 -12.89 -6.49 8.41
CA ALA A 294 -12.86 -6.76 9.85
C ALA A 294 -14.27 -6.96 10.41
N ASP A 295 -15.22 -6.08 10.08
CA ASP A 295 -16.61 -6.15 10.54
C ASP A 295 -17.30 -7.45 10.08
N ALA A 296 -17.09 -7.83 8.82
CA ALA A 296 -17.61 -9.09 8.28
C ALA A 296 -17.05 -10.30 9.05
N PHE A 297 -15.75 -10.28 9.34
CA PHE A 297 -15.11 -11.33 10.13
C PHE A 297 -15.67 -11.41 11.56
N PHE A 298 -15.74 -10.29 12.28
CA PHE A 298 -16.25 -10.30 13.66
C PHE A 298 -17.71 -10.70 13.75
N LYS A 299 -18.51 -10.37 12.73
CA LYS A 299 -19.88 -10.84 12.61
C LYS A 299 -19.95 -12.36 12.44
N GLU A 300 -19.18 -12.91 11.51
CA GLU A 300 -19.12 -14.37 11.27
C GLU A 300 -18.64 -15.13 12.52
N LEU A 301 -17.63 -14.61 13.20
CA LEU A 301 -17.13 -15.18 14.45
C LEU A 301 -18.20 -15.19 15.55
N ALA A 302 -18.95 -14.08 15.70
CA ALA A 302 -20.02 -13.98 16.69
C ALA A 302 -21.17 -14.96 16.39
N GLU A 303 -21.50 -15.15 15.10
CA GLU A 303 -22.49 -16.14 14.67
C GLU A 303 -22.03 -17.58 14.97
N TYR A 304 -20.76 -17.90 14.70
CA TYR A 304 -20.16 -19.19 15.04
C TYR A 304 -20.18 -19.46 16.55
N GLU A 305 -19.76 -18.49 17.37
CA GLU A 305 -19.76 -18.63 18.83
C GLU A 305 -21.17 -18.85 19.40
N GLN A 306 -22.19 -18.17 18.84
CA GLN A 306 -23.58 -18.41 19.21
C GLN A 306 -24.06 -19.81 18.81
N GLN A 307 -23.66 -20.30 17.64
CA GLN A 307 -23.99 -21.66 17.19
C GLN A 307 -23.37 -22.71 18.12
N VAL A 308 -22.09 -22.57 18.45
CA VAL A 308 -21.41 -23.47 19.39
C VAL A 308 -22.08 -23.44 20.77
N ALA A 309 -22.46 -22.26 21.28
CA ALA A 309 -23.15 -22.14 22.57
C ALA A 309 -24.55 -22.78 22.58
N ASN A 310 -25.26 -22.74 21.45
CA ASN A 310 -26.60 -23.32 21.31
C ASN A 310 -26.58 -24.84 21.04
N THR A 311 -25.43 -25.38 20.65
CA THR A 311 -25.28 -26.82 20.43
C THR A 311 -24.99 -27.46 21.79
N SER A 312 -25.93 -28.27 22.31
CA SER A 312 -25.73 -28.99 23.57
C SER A 312 -24.44 -29.84 23.50
N PRO A 313 -23.59 -29.88 24.55
CA PRO A 313 -22.38 -30.72 24.57
C PRO A 313 -22.69 -32.24 24.54
N LEU A 314 -23.95 -32.62 24.37
CA LEU A 314 -24.46 -33.98 24.33
C LEU A 314 -24.57 -34.48 22.89
N SER A 315 -23.47 -34.97 22.34
CA SER A 315 -23.49 -36.15 21.45
C SER A 315 -22.11 -36.82 21.43
N GLY A 316 -22.02 -37.95 22.14
CA GLY A 316 -20.93 -38.93 22.10
C GLY A 316 -19.50 -38.42 21.94
N THR A 317 -18.79 -38.13 23.02
CA THR A 317 -17.31 -38.11 22.95
C THR A 317 -16.74 -39.53 22.79
N TRP A 318 -17.58 -40.53 22.96
CA TRP A 318 -17.20 -41.92 23.14
C TRP A 318 -18.19 -42.86 22.47
N ASP A 319 -17.65 -43.83 21.73
CA ASP A 319 -18.42 -45.00 21.31
C ASP A 319 -18.35 -46.08 22.40
N HIS A 320 -19.43 -46.19 23.18
CA HIS A 320 -19.54 -47.18 24.27
C HIS A 320 -19.54 -48.64 23.78
N THR A 321 -19.76 -48.88 22.49
CA THR A 321 -19.79 -50.24 21.92
C THR A 321 -18.40 -50.74 21.53
N GLN A 322 -17.52 -49.84 21.07
CA GLN A 322 -16.16 -50.15 20.62
C GLN A 322 -15.07 -49.73 21.61
N GLN A 323 -15.43 -48.98 22.66
CA GLN A 323 -14.49 -48.39 23.62
C GLN A 323 -13.40 -47.54 22.95
N ILE A 324 -13.77 -46.69 21.99
CA ILE A 324 -12.85 -45.74 21.34
C ILE A 324 -13.48 -44.33 21.30
N PRO A 325 -12.69 -43.25 21.16
CA PRO A 325 -13.21 -41.92 20.94
C PRO A 325 -14.11 -41.86 19.70
N LEU A 326 -15.27 -41.20 19.80
CA LEU A 326 -16.23 -41.15 18.68
C LEU A 326 -15.60 -40.57 17.41
N ALA A 327 -14.72 -39.57 17.54
CA ALA A 327 -14.06 -38.95 16.39
C ALA A 327 -13.19 -39.93 15.60
N TYR A 328 -12.57 -40.91 16.26
CA TYR A 328 -11.82 -41.96 15.57
C TYR A 328 -12.74 -43.04 14.99
N HIS A 329 -13.88 -43.30 15.64
CA HIS A 329 -14.90 -44.19 15.09
C HIS A 329 -15.51 -43.60 13.80
N THR A 330 -15.87 -42.33 13.80
CA THR A 330 -16.42 -41.62 12.63
C THR A 330 -15.35 -41.24 11.60
N GLY A 331 -14.07 -41.25 12.00
CA GLY A 331 -12.94 -40.79 11.20
C GLY A 331 -12.95 -39.29 10.94
N GLU A 332 -13.78 -38.52 11.65
CA GLU A 332 -13.89 -37.08 11.46
C GLU A 332 -14.21 -36.30 12.74
N LYS A 333 -13.76 -35.04 12.78
CA LYS A 333 -14.00 -34.09 13.86
C LYS A 333 -14.26 -32.69 13.31
N GLU A 334 -15.32 -32.03 13.79
CA GLU A 334 -15.52 -30.61 13.55
C GLU A 334 -14.57 -29.76 14.40
N PHE A 335 -13.99 -28.73 13.78
CA PHE A 335 -13.14 -27.72 14.41
C PHE A 335 -13.27 -26.39 13.67
N PHE A 336 -13.65 -25.33 14.37
CA PHE A 336 -13.79 -23.98 13.83
C PHE A 336 -14.65 -23.92 12.54
N GLY A 337 -15.81 -24.59 12.56
CA GLY A 337 -16.76 -24.64 11.43
C GLY A 337 -16.39 -25.57 10.27
N LEU A 338 -15.24 -26.26 10.33
CA LEU A 338 -14.76 -27.19 9.31
C LEU A 338 -14.71 -28.63 9.83
N ARG A 339 -14.95 -29.62 8.96
CA ARG A 339 -14.80 -31.04 9.29
C ARG A 339 -13.45 -31.60 8.84
N PHE A 340 -12.67 -32.10 9.78
CA PHE A 340 -11.35 -32.68 9.55
C PHE A 340 -11.41 -34.20 9.65
N ILE A 341 -10.73 -34.89 8.74
CA ILE A 341 -10.33 -36.29 8.87
C ILE A 341 -9.42 -36.39 10.08
N VAL A 342 -9.69 -37.36 10.94
CA VAL A 342 -8.83 -37.70 12.08
C VAL A 342 -8.71 -39.21 12.21
N ASN A 343 -7.57 -39.66 12.71
CA ASN A 343 -7.31 -41.05 13.06
C ASN A 343 -6.33 -41.09 14.24
N SER A 344 -5.94 -42.29 14.66
CA SER A 344 -5.02 -42.52 15.78
C SER A 344 -3.60 -41.98 15.57
N ASP A 345 -3.27 -41.43 14.39
CA ASP A 345 -1.96 -40.82 14.11
C ASP A 345 -1.91 -39.32 14.46
N THR A 346 -3.04 -38.72 14.85
CA THR A 346 -3.16 -37.28 15.12
C THR A 346 -3.89 -37.01 16.43
N LEU A 347 -3.61 -35.88 17.08
CA LEU A 347 -4.45 -35.40 18.19
C LEU A 347 -5.84 -35.04 17.67
N ILE A 348 -6.91 -35.49 18.33
CA ILE A 348 -8.27 -35.05 18.01
C ILE A 348 -8.35 -33.53 18.28
N PRO A 349 -8.75 -32.70 17.29
CA PRO A 349 -8.91 -31.26 17.47
C PRO A 349 -9.76 -30.92 18.70
N ARG A 350 -9.20 -30.10 19.59
CA ARG A 350 -9.83 -29.72 20.86
C ARG A 350 -10.53 -28.37 20.73
N PRO A 351 -11.73 -28.18 21.31
CA PRO A 351 -12.39 -26.88 21.32
C PRO A 351 -11.53 -25.76 21.94
N SER A 352 -10.68 -26.08 22.92
CA SER A 352 -9.75 -25.10 23.52
C SER A 352 -8.75 -24.55 22.50
N SER A 353 -8.34 -25.35 21.52
CA SER A 353 -7.36 -24.98 20.50
C SER A 353 -7.94 -24.01 19.46
N GLU A 354 -9.28 -23.88 19.36
CA GLU A 354 -9.92 -22.85 18.54
C GLU A 354 -9.55 -21.43 18.99
N THR A 355 -9.17 -21.27 20.27
CA THR A 355 -8.66 -20.01 20.81
C THR A 355 -7.44 -19.49 20.04
N LEU A 356 -6.59 -20.38 19.51
CA LEU A 356 -5.40 -20.00 18.73
C LEU A 356 -5.82 -19.41 17.37
N VAL A 357 -6.77 -20.07 16.69
CA VAL A 357 -7.30 -19.59 15.40
C VAL A 357 -7.97 -18.23 15.60
N LYS A 358 -8.80 -18.09 16.64
CA LYS A 358 -9.43 -16.82 17.00
C LYS A 358 -8.40 -15.71 17.24
N ALA A 359 -7.40 -15.97 18.08
CA ALA A 359 -6.40 -14.95 18.42
C ALA A 359 -5.55 -14.56 17.20
N ALA A 360 -5.18 -15.52 16.35
CA ALA A 360 -4.49 -15.26 15.09
C ALA A 360 -5.33 -14.39 14.13
N LEU A 361 -6.62 -14.69 13.97
CA LEU A 361 -7.51 -13.90 13.14
C LEU A 361 -7.74 -12.50 13.70
N GLU A 362 -7.88 -12.36 15.02
CA GLU A 362 -7.98 -11.05 15.68
C GLU A 362 -6.73 -10.20 15.44
N LEU A 363 -5.52 -10.78 15.51
CA LEU A 363 -4.29 -10.07 15.18
C LEU A 363 -4.32 -9.54 13.74
N VAL A 364 -4.75 -10.36 12.78
CA VAL A 364 -4.77 -9.98 11.35
C VAL A 364 -5.91 -9.00 11.03
N CYS A 365 -7.14 -9.26 11.49
CA CYS A 365 -8.32 -8.44 11.17
C CYS A 365 -8.35 -7.12 11.95
N SER A 366 -7.79 -7.03 13.16
CA SER A 366 -7.52 -5.73 13.81
C SER A 366 -6.35 -4.98 13.15
N GLY A 367 -5.56 -5.71 12.35
CA GLY A 367 -4.37 -5.25 11.66
C GLY A 367 -3.14 -5.15 12.56
N THR A 368 -3.25 -5.58 13.83
CA THR A 368 -2.08 -5.72 14.71
C THR A 368 -0.94 -6.48 14.01
N LEU A 369 -1.31 -7.50 13.23
CA LEU A 369 -0.45 -8.20 12.28
C LEU A 369 -0.87 -7.88 10.83
N ALA A 370 0.14 -7.68 9.97
CA ALA A 370 -0.03 -7.58 8.53
C ALA A 370 1.07 -8.39 7.82
N PRO A 371 0.92 -8.73 6.52
CA PRO A 371 1.99 -9.34 5.76
C PRO A 371 3.26 -8.46 5.75
N ALA A 372 4.42 -9.11 5.66
CA ALA A 372 5.68 -8.39 5.50
C ALA A 372 5.64 -7.45 4.28
N PRO A 373 6.25 -6.25 4.37
CA PRO A 373 6.49 -5.43 3.19
C PRO A 373 7.31 -6.22 2.16
N LEU A 374 6.95 -6.10 0.88
CA LEU A 374 7.73 -6.72 -0.18
C LEU A 374 9.15 -6.14 -0.25
N PRO A 375 10.17 -6.97 -0.52
CA PRO A 375 11.50 -6.46 -0.81
C PRO A 375 11.43 -5.50 -2.00
N PRO A 376 12.10 -4.34 -1.93
CA PRO A 376 12.08 -3.37 -3.01
C PRO A 376 12.49 -3.98 -4.37
N ASP A 377 13.49 -4.84 -4.39
CA ASP A 377 14.12 -5.27 -5.63
C ASP A 377 13.52 -6.57 -6.22
N ASN A 378 12.43 -7.08 -5.62
CA ASN A 378 11.78 -8.30 -6.07
C ASN A 378 10.26 -8.08 -6.27
N HIS A 379 9.90 -7.63 -7.46
CA HIS A 379 8.50 -7.42 -7.86
C HIS A 379 7.70 -8.73 -8.01
N ASP A 380 8.37 -9.88 -8.05
CA ASP A 380 7.74 -11.21 -8.13
C ASP A 380 7.52 -11.84 -6.74
N ALA A 381 7.93 -11.16 -5.65
CA ALA A 381 7.72 -11.65 -4.30
C ALA A 381 6.23 -11.62 -3.93
N ASP A 382 5.73 -12.73 -3.40
CA ASP A 382 4.34 -12.88 -2.96
C ASP A 382 4.07 -12.09 -1.65
N PRO A 383 3.16 -11.09 -1.67
CA PRO A 383 2.81 -10.30 -0.48
C PRO A 383 1.85 -11.03 0.47
N SER A 384 1.48 -12.27 0.20
CA SER A 384 0.60 -13.09 1.04
C SER A 384 1.10 -13.17 2.48
N LEU A 385 0.18 -13.20 3.45
CA LEU A 385 0.53 -13.53 4.84
C LEU A 385 1.05 -14.97 4.88
N ARG A 386 2.22 -15.19 5.50
CA ARG A 386 2.83 -16.52 5.63
C ARG A 386 2.72 -17.03 7.06
N VAL A 387 2.08 -18.18 7.19
CA VAL A 387 1.81 -18.86 8.47
C VAL A 387 2.66 -20.13 8.57
N LEU A 388 3.25 -20.37 9.73
CA LEU A 388 3.85 -21.65 10.10
C LEU A 388 3.01 -22.28 11.22
N ASP A 389 2.67 -23.56 11.08
CA ASP A 389 1.99 -24.34 12.12
C ASP A 389 2.93 -25.44 12.61
N LEU A 390 3.41 -25.29 13.85
CA LEU A 390 4.40 -26.17 14.47
C LEU A 390 3.68 -27.31 15.21
N GLY A 391 3.91 -28.56 14.77
CA GLY A 391 3.18 -29.73 15.28
C GLY A 391 1.76 -29.77 14.73
N THR A 392 1.63 -29.68 13.41
CA THR A 392 0.37 -29.41 12.72
C THR A 392 -0.66 -30.54 12.88
N GLY A 393 -0.23 -31.77 13.17
CA GLY A 393 -1.12 -32.92 13.37
C GLY A 393 -2.06 -33.13 12.18
N SER A 394 -3.37 -32.99 12.41
CA SER A 394 -4.40 -33.09 11.36
C SER A 394 -4.47 -31.88 10.42
N GLY A 395 -3.69 -30.83 10.67
CA GLY A 395 -3.68 -29.57 9.93
C GLY A 395 -4.78 -28.59 10.34
N CYS A 396 -5.54 -28.87 11.40
CA CYS A 396 -6.76 -28.13 11.74
C CYS A 396 -6.51 -26.64 12.05
N LEU A 397 -5.44 -26.29 12.76
CA LEU A 397 -5.10 -24.91 13.06
C LEU A 397 -4.79 -24.11 11.79
N LEU A 398 -3.85 -24.62 10.98
CA LEU A 398 -3.46 -23.96 9.75
C LEU A 398 -4.62 -23.83 8.76
N LEU A 399 -5.34 -24.92 8.49
CA LEU A 399 -6.39 -24.95 7.48
C LEU A 399 -7.60 -24.10 7.88
N SER A 400 -8.02 -24.11 9.14
CA SER A 400 -9.06 -23.20 9.63
C SER A 400 -8.63 -21.73 9.50
N LEU A 401 -7.36 -21.41 9.79
CA LEU A 401 -6.88 -20.04 9.59
C LEU A 401 -6.86 -19.63 8.09
N LEU A 402 -6.39 -20.51 7.20
CA LEU A 402 -6.35 -20.27 5.75
C LEU A 402 -7.74 -20.19 5.11
N HIS A 403 -8.76 -20.80 5.72
CA HIS A 403 -10.16 -20.66 5.32
C HIS A 403 -10.63 -19.20 5.42
N HIS A 404 -10.40 -18.58 6.57
CA HIS A 404 -10.82 -17.20 6.83
C HIS A 404 -9.84 -16.15 6.26
N LEU A 405 -8.61 -16.57 5.90
CA LEU A 405 -7.60 -15.74 5.25
C LEU A 405 -7.32 -16.24 3.81
N PRO A 406 -8.16 -15.89 2.81
CA PRO A 406 -8.06 -16.43 1.46
C PRO A 406 -6.76 -16.05 0.73
N ASP A 407 -6.14 -14.95 1.11
CA ASP A 407 -4.88 -14.45 0.55
C ASP A 407 -3.64 -14.92 1.33
N ALA A 408 -3.82 -15.74 2.39
CA ALA A 408 -2.72 -16.28 3.17
C ALA A 408 -2.23 -17.62 2.60
N HIS A 409 -0.96 -17.89 2.84
CA HIS A 409 -0.29 -19.16 2.56
C HIS A 409 0.30 -19.69 3.86
N GLY A 410 0.51 -21.00 3.94
CA GLY A 410 1.20 -21.53 5.10
C GLY A 410 1.88 -22.86 4.91
N VAL A 411 2.62 -23.21 5.95
CA VAL A 411 3.38 -24.45 6.03
C VAL A 411 3.04 -25.10 7.36
N GLY A 412 2.56 -26.33 7.33
CA GLY A 412 2.43 -27.15 8.52
C GLY A 412 3.64 -28.07 8.63
N ILE A 413 4.20 -28.20 9.82
CA ILE A 413 5.26 -29.15 10.09
C ILE A 413 4.87 -30.14 11.17
N ASP A 414 5.34 -31.38 11.03
CA ASP A 414 5.15 -32.42 12.03
C ASP A 414 6.32 -33.41 11.99
N LEU A 415 6.59 -34.06 13.12
CA LEU A 415 7.60 -35.12 13.20
C LEU A 415 7.08 -36.42 12.56
N SER A 416 5.76 -36.63 12.63
CA SER A 416 5.05 -37.82 12.19
C SER A 416 4.63 -37.72 10.72
N GLN A 417 5.18 -38.59 9.87
CA GLN A 417 4.73 -38.69 8.47
C GLN A 417 3.25 -39.07 8.36
N PRO A 418 2.73 -40.07 9.12
CA PRO A 418 1.30 -40.37 9.12
C PRO A 418 0.40 -39.18 9.47
N ALA A 419 0.80 -38.32 10.41
CA ALA A 419 0.06 -37.09 10.72
C ALA A 419 0.00 -36.13 9.52
N LEU A 420 1.14 -35.95 8.83
CA LEU A 420 1.20 -35.12 7.61
C LEU A 420 0.35 -35.68 6.47
N ASP A 421 0.18 -37.01 6.38
CA ASP A 421 -0.69 -37.64 5.38
C ASP A 421 -2.18 -37.31 5.67
N VAL A 422 -2.56 -37.26 6.95
CA VAL A 422 -3.89 -36.77 7.39
C VAL A 422 -4.05 -35.28 7.08
N ALA A 423 -3.06 -34.45 7.41
CA ALA A 423 -3.07 -33.01 7.10
C ALA A 423 -3.18 -32.75 5.58
N THR A 424 -2.48 -33.53 4.77
CA THR A 424 -2.55 -33.49 3.30
C THR A 424 -3.96 -33.83 2.81
N SER A 425 -4.57 -34.89 3.35
CA SER A 425 -5.94 -35.30 3.02
C SER A 425 -6.95 -34.21 3.38
N ASN A 426 -6.78 -33.55 4.54
CA ASN A 426 -7.59 -32.41 4.94
C ASN A 426 -7.38 -31.18 4.05
N GLY A 427 -6.15 -30.91 3.63
CA GLY A 427 -5.83 -29.87 2.66
C GLY A 427 -6.54 -30.08 1.32
N HIS A 428 -6.65 -31.33 0.87
CA HIS A 428 -7.45 -31.68 -0.32
C HIS A 428 -8.95 -31.53 -0.08
N ARG A 429 -9.48 -32.02 1.05
CA ARG A 429 -10.90 -31.94 1.42
C ARG A 429 -11.41 -30.50 1.42
N HIS A 430 -10.60 -29.56 1.90
CA HIS A 430 -10.97 -28.14 1.98
C HIS A 430 -10.43 -27.29 0.83
N HIS A 431 -9.89 -27.92 -0.23
CA HIS A 431 -9.35 -27.26 -1.43
C HIS A 431 -8.24 -26.23 -1.16
N MET A 432 -7.39 -26.48 -0.17
CA MET A 432 -6.30 -25.59 0.28
C MET A 432 -4.90 -26.04 -0.13
N ASN A 433 -4.76 -27.19 -0.79
CA ASN A 433 -3.49 -27.77 -1.22
C ASN A 433 -2.63 -26.87 -2.13
N HIS A 434 -3.21 -25.82 -2.73
CA HIS A 434 -2.48 -24.81 -3.52
C HIS A 434 -1.90 -23.66 -2.67
N ARG A 435 -2.28 -23.55 -1.39
CA ARG A 435 -1.85 -22.50 -0.45
C ARG A 435 -1.20 -23.04 0.83
N CYS A 436 -1.21 -24.35 1.05
CA CYS A 436 -0.50 -24.99 2.14
C CYS A 436 0.54 -25.99 1.64
N ALA A 437 1.66 -26.08 2.35
CA ALA A 437 2.65 -27.14 2.19
C ALA A 437 2.87 -27.87 3.51
N TRP A 438 3.32 -29.12 3.44
CA TRP A 438 3.53 -29.99 4.58
C TRP A 438 4.98 -30.45 4.60
N LEU A 439 5.70 -30.20 5.70
CA LEU A 439 7.11 -30.58 5.83
C LEU A 439 7.30 -31.47 7.05
N ARG A 440 8.00 -32.59 6.86
CA ARG A 440 8.44 -33.41 7.98
C ARG A 440 9.66 -32.79 8.63
N ASP A 441 9.54 -32.41 9.90
CA ASP A 441 10.60 -31.74 10.64
C ASP A 441 10.38 -31.90 12.16
N ASP A 442 11.42 -31.64 12.95
CA ASP A 442 11.33 -31.69 14.41
C ASP A 442 11.23 -30.27 14.98
N LEU A 443 10.19 -30.01 15.77
CA LEU A 443 10.00 -28.73 16.46
C LEU A 443 11.19 -28.39 17.39
N ALA A 444 11.91 -29.39 17.89
CA ALA A 444 13.14 -29.21 18.67
C ALA A 444 14.36 -28.81 17.83
N HIS A 445 14.35 -29.12 16.52
CA HIS A 445 15.42 -28.87 15.55
C HIS A 445 14.87 -28.71 14.11
N LEU A 446 14.61 -27.47 13.72
CA LEU A 446 13.95 -27.09 12.46
C LEU A 446 14.87 -27.16 11.21
N GLY A 447 15.40 -28.35 10.88
CA GLY A 447 16.34 -28.53 9.77
C GLY A 447 15.69 -28.32 8.39
N ALA A 448 14.58 -29.01 8.13
CA ALA A 448 13.88 -28.93 6.85
C ALA A 448 13.23 -27.56 6.64
N THR A 449 12.71 -26.97 7.72
CA THR A 449 12.16 -25.61 7.72
C THR A 449 13.25 -24.59 7.40
N GLN A 450 14.49 -24.79 7.88
CA GLN A 450 15.59 -23.90 7.54
C GLN A 450 15.99 -24.00 6.07
N ALA A 451 16.00 -25.22 5.53
CA ALA A 451 16.19 -25.44 4.09
C ALA A 451 15.11 -24.69 3.27
N TYR A 452 13.86 -24.76 3.72
CA TYR A 452 12.75 -24.04 3.09
C TYR A 452 12.91 -22.51 3.16
N LEU A 453 13.39 -21.98 4.30
CA LEU A 453 13.65 -20.54 4.49
C LEU A 453 14.84 -20.01 3.66
N HIS A 454 15.71 -20.86 3.13
CA HIS A 454 16.73 -20.38 2.17
C HIS A 454 16.13 -19.87 0.85
N ALA A 455 14.97 -20.41 0.46
CA ALA A 455 14.27 -20.02 -0.77
C ALA A 455 13.09 -19.06 -0.50
N HIS A 456 12.74 -18.81 0.75
CA HIS A 456 11.55 -18.05 1.11
C HIS A 456 11.81 -17.09 2.27
N ARG A 457 11.05 -16.00 2.32
CA ARG A 457 11.12 -15.07 3.46
C ARG A 457 10.75 -15.76 4.79
N PRO A 458 11.06 -15.17 5.96
CA PRO A 458 10.51 -15.60 7.24
C PRO A 458 8.98 -15.56 7.29
N PHE A 459 8.38 -16.30 8.24
CA PHE A 459 6.95 -16.31 8.47
C PHE A 459 6.49 -15.05 9.22
N ASP A 460 5.24 -14.64 8.98
CA ASP A 460 4.60 -13.52 9.67
C ASP A 460 3.93 -13.96 10.99
N LEU A 461 3.46 -15.21 11.01
CA LEU A 461 2.70 -15.81 12.09
C LEU A 461 3.17 -17.25 12.31
N VAL A 462 3.37 -17.62 13.56
CA VAL A 462 3.63 -18.99 13.99
C VAL A 462 2.50 -19.43 14.92
N LEU A 463 1.83 -20.52 14.60
CA LEU A 463 0.90 -21.23 15.46
C LEU A 463 1.63 -22.41 16.10
N CYS A 464 1.34 -22.71 17.36
CA CYS A 464 1.87 -23.90 18.00
C CYS A 464 0.94 -24.37 19.12
N ASN A 465 0.44 -25.60 19.00
CA ASN A 465 -0.16 -26.35 20.09
C ASN A 465 0.78 -27.52 20.44
N PRO A 466 1.82 -27.28 21.28
CA PRO A 466 2.81 -28.31 21.55
C PRO A 466 2.28 -29.35 22.55
N PRO A 467 2.84 -30.56 22.56
CA PRO A 467 2.65 -31.49 23.68
C PRO A 467 3.09 -30.84 24.99
N TYR A 468 2.32 -31.02 26.07
CA TYR A 468 2.61 -30.41 27.37
C TYR A 468 2.30 -31.29 28.58
N LEU A 469 1.84 -32.53 28.39
CA LEU A 469 1.65 -33.46 29.50
C LEU A 469 3.02 -33.98 29.98
N SER A 470 3.20 -34.02 31.30
CA SER A 470 4.39 -34.63 31.89
C SER A 470 4.34 -36.16 31.72
N ARG A 471 5.46 -36.78 31.35
CA ARG A 471 5.58 -38.26 31.32
C ARG A 471 5.35 -38.92 32.69
N ALA A 472 5.41 -38.16 33.78
CA ALA A 472 5.07 -38.65 35.12
C ALA A 472 3.55 -38.76 35.37
N LEU A 473 2.70 -38.43 34.38
CA LEU A 473 1.25 -38.59 34.49
C LEU A 473 0.88 -40.09 34.58
N GLY A 474 0.27 -40.49 35.69
CA GLY A 474 -0.08 -41.89 35.93
C GLY A 474 -1.16 -42.41 34.98
N ALA A 475 -1.08 -43.71 34.64
CA ALA A 475 -1.96 -44.41 33.69
C ALA A 475 -3.46 -44.21 33.98
N HIS A 476 -3.86 -44.12 35.25
CA HIS A 476 -5.25 -43.88 35.64
C HIS A 476 -5.81 -42.52 35.15
N LYS A 477 -4.98 -41.47 35.06
CA LYS A 477 -5.42 -40.17 34.51
C LYS A 477 -5.51 -40.18 32.99
N LEU A 478 -4.67 -40.98 32.32
CA LEU A 478 -4.75 -41.17 30.86
C LEU A 478 -6.05 -41.87 30.48
N ASP A 479 -6.41 -42.91 31.22
CA ASP A 479 -7.64 -43.67 31.02
C ASP A 479 -8.89 -42.81 31.24
N GLN A 480 -8.93 -42.06 32.35
CA GLN A 480 -10.03 -41.12 32.63
C GLN A 480 -10.22 -40.04 31.56
N MET A 481 -9.15 -39.66 30.87
CA MET A 481 -9.18 -38.66 29.81
C MET A 481 -9.27 -39.27 28.40
N CYS A 482 -9.37 -40.61 28.30
CA CYS A 482 -9.40 -41.37 27.04
C CYS A 482 -8.18 -41.09 26.13
N LEU A 483 -7.05 -40.72 26.73
CA LEU A 483 -5.84 -40.32 26.01
C LEU A 483 -5.02 -41.51 25.52
N GLN A 484 -5.35 -42.74 25.93
CA GLN A 484 -4.62 -43.94 25.50
C GLN A 484 -4.75 -44.25 24.00
N TYR A 485 -5.70 -43.62 23.30
CA TYR A 485 -5.92 -43.81 21.85
C TYR A 485 -5.23 -42.75 20.99
N GLU A 486 -4.62 -41.74 21.61
CA GLU A 486 -3.94 -40.66 20.89
C GLU A 486 -2.41 -40.88 20.90
N PRO A 487 -1.68 -40.38 19.88
CA PRO A 487 -0.23 -40.54 19.82
C PRO A 487 0.45 -40.00 21.07
N MET A 488 1.34 -40.78 21.68
CA MET A 488 2.07 -40.36 22.88
C MET A 488 2.94 -39.12 22.59
N GLU A 489 3.49 -39.04 21.39
CA GLU A 489 4.29 -37.92 20.89
C GLU A 489 3.49 -36.61 20.79
N ALA A 490 2.17 -36.69 20.59
CA ALA A 490 1.28 -35.52 20.54
C ALA A 490 0.84 -35.05 21.94
N LEU A 491 1.00 -35.90 22.96
CA LEU A 491 0.52 -35.66 24.32
C LEU A 491 1.64 -35.20 25.27
N PHE A 492 2.77 -35.91 25.22
CA PHE A 492 3.79 -35.81 26.25
C PHE A 492 4.99 -34.97 25.85
N ALA A 493 5.51 -34.23 26.82
CA ALA A 493 6.76 -33.50 26.70
C ALA A 493 7.69 -33.78 27.88
N GLU A 494 8.99 -33.69 27.60
CA GLU A 494 10.05 -33.71 28.62
C GLU A 494 9.99 -32.45 29.51
N ASP A 495 10.89 -32.37 30.50
CA ASP A 495 11.01 -31.23 31.41
C ASP A 495 9.68 -30.89 32.11
N ASN A 496 9.01 -31.93 32.62
CA ASN A 496 7.69 -31.80 33.27
C ASN A 496 6.63 -31.11 32.40
N GLY A 497 6.65 -31.34 31.09
CA GLY A 497 5.74 -30.71 30.14
C GLY A 497 6.29 -29.42 29.51
N TYR A 498 7.46 -28.94 29.93
CA TYR A 498 8.02 -27.66 29.45
C TYR A 498 9.03 -27.76 28.29
N GLY A 499 9.42 -28.97 27.90
CA GLY A 499 10.51 -29.20 26.93
C GLY A 499 10.30 -28.48 25.59
N TYR A 500 9.10 -28.55 25.02
CA TYR A 500 8.81 -27.89 23.74
C TYR A 500 8.72 -26.36 23.84
N TYR A 501 8.29 -25.80 24.98
CA TYR A 501 8.35 -24.34 25.16
C TYR A 501 9.80 -23.83 25.20
N ARG A 502 10.72 -24.60 25.80
CA ARG A 502 12.17 -24.30 25.75
C ARG A 502 12.73 -24.45 24.33
N ALA A 503 12.26 -25.43 23.57
CA ALA A 503 12.63 -25.54 22.16
C ALA A 503 12.18 -24.32 21.35
N LEU A 504 10.91 -23.91 21.50
CA LEU A 504 10.37 -22.70 20.86
C LEU A 504 11.19 -21.46 21.21
N GLN A 505 11.55 -21.30 22.49
CA GLN A 505 12.41 -20.19 22.94
C GLN A 505 13.74 -20.14 22.17
N ARG A 506 14.38 -21.31 21.93
CA ARG A 506 15.66 -21.42 21.22
C ARG A 506 15.52 -21.12 19.72
N ILE A 507 14.50 -21.67 19.06
CA ILE A 507 14.36 -21.57 17.60
C ILE A 507 13.80 -20.20 17.15
N LEU A 508 12.98 -19.56 17.99
CA LEU A 508 12.33 -18.27 17.69
C LEU A 508 13.02 -17.05 18.31
N GLY A 509 13.97 -17.25 19.25
CA GLY A 509 14.69 -16.13 19.88
C GLY A 509 15.64 -15.38 18.94
N SER A 510 16.28 -14.33 19.45
CA SER A 510 17.15 -13.42 18.69
C SER A 510 18.45 -14.04 18.13
N THR A 511 18.85 -15.21 18.63
CA THR A 511 19.90 -16.07 18.03
C THR A 511 19.34 -17.19 17.14
N GLY A 512 18.02 -17.21 16.97
CA GLY A 512 17.28 -18.25 16.28
C GLY A 512 17.42 -18.16 14.76
N ASN A 513 16.78 -19.11 14.12
CA ASN A 513 16.91 -19.46 12.70
C ASN A 513 16.25 -18.45 11.72
N GLN A 514 15.91 -17.24 12.18
CA GLN A 514 15.11 -16.26 11.42
C GLN A 514 13.77 -16.83 10.93
N VAL A 515 13.15 -17.73 11.70
CA VAL A 515 11.87 -18.37 11.35
C VAL A 515 10.74 -17.34 11.33
N LEU A 516 10.69 -16.50 12.36
CA LEU A 516 9.70 -15.44 12.52
C LEU A 516 10.32 -14.10 12.12
N ARG A 517 9.64 -13.32 11.28
CA ARG A 517 10.12 -11.97 10.94
C ARG A 517 10.07 -11.04 12.15
N ALA A 518 10.84 -9.94 12.10
CA ALA A 518 10.67 -8.84 13.04
C ALA A 518 9.23 -8.30 12.98
N GLY A 519 8.60 -8.08 14.13
CA GLY A 519 7.21 -7.70 14.30
C GLY A 519 6.18 -8.80 13.96
N GLY A 520 6.63 -10.03 13.70
CA GLY A 520 5.77 -11.20 13.52
C GLY A 520 5.29 -11.74 14.87
N PHE A 521 4.29 -12.61 14.85
CA PHE A 521 3.67 -13.14 16.07
C PHE A 521 3.83 -14.65 16.24
N LEU A 522 4.04 -15.08 17.48
CA LEU A 522 3.81 -16.44 17.95
C LEU A 522 2.49 -16.50 18.71
N VAL A 523 1.63 -17.45 18.34
CA VAL A 523 0.35 -17.77 18.97
C VAL A 523 0.47 -19.19 19.53
N LEU A 524 0.57 -19.29 20.85
CA LEU A 524 1.02 -20.49 21.55
C LEU A 524 -0.04 -21.01 22.51
N GLU A 525 -0.48 -22.27 22.34
CA GLU A 525 -1.29 -22.96 23.34
C GLU A 525 -0.45 -23.25 24.59
N VAL A 526 -1.07 -23.13 25.76
CA VAL A 526 -0.47 -23.56 27.03
C VAL A 526 -1.43 -24.42 27.83
N GLY A 527 -0.87 -25.39 28.55
CA GLY A 527 -1.60 -26.21 29.51
C GLY A 527 -2.12 -25.39 30.71
N HIS A 528 -3.11 -25.94 31.41
CA HIS A 528 -3.70 -25.29 32.58
C HIS A 528 -2.64 -24.95 33.63
N GLY A 529 -2.59 -23.69 34.07
CA GLY A 529 -1.64 -23.21 35.08
C GLY A 529 -0.21 -22.98 34.58
N MET A 530 0.11 -23.30 33.32
CA MET A 530 1.48 -23.19 32.77
C MET A 530 1.81 -21.76 32.29
N ALA A 531 0.81 -20.91 32.05
CA ALA A 531 0.99 -19.57 31.47
C ALA A 531 2.04 -18.68 32.18
N PRO A 532 2.09 -18.57 33.52
CA PRO A 532 3.13 -17.78 34.20
C PRO A 532 4.54 -18.28 33.90
N GLN A 533 4.74 -19.60 33.93
CA GLN A 533 6.05 -20.19 33.67
C GLN A 533 6.44 -20.03 32.21
N VAL A 534 5.54 -20.31 31.25
CA VAL A 534 5.80 -20.14 29.81
C VAL A 534 6.14 -18.69 29.45
N ARG A 535 5.50 -17.70 30.08
CA ARG A 535 5.91 -16.29 29.96
C ARG A 535 7.36 -16.07 30.43
N ALA A 536 7.75 -16.66 31.55
CA ALA A 536 9.12 -16.58 32.04
C ALA A 536 10.11 -17.29 31.09
N ILE A 537 9.69 -18.39 30.44
CA ILE A 537 10.49 -19.06 29.40
C ILE A 537 10.78 -18.11 28.24
N MET A 538 9.77 -17.41 27.74
CA MET A 538 9.89 -16.64 26.49
C MET A 538 10.47 -15.22 26.69
N LYS A 539 10.56 -14.72 27.92
CA LYS A 539 10.85 -13.32 28.29
C LYS A 539 12.05 -12.68 27.59
N HIS A 540 13.08 -13.46 27.25
CA HIS A 540 14.32 -12.97 26.61
C HIS A 540 14.40 -13.27 25.11
N SER A 541 13.41 -13.96 24.56
CA SER A 541 13.36 -14.35 23.15
C SER A 541 12.34 -13.53 22.37
N LEU A 542 11.13 -13.35 22.90
CA LEU A 542 10.03 -12.60 22.27
C LEU A 542 9.34 -11.71 23.31
N GLU A 543 8.80 -10.58 22.87
CA GLU A 543 8.02 -9.68 23.72
C GLU A 543 6.62 -10.24 23.99
N PHE A 544 6.19 -10.25 25.25
CA PHE A 544 4.85 -10.70 25.61
C PHE A 544 3.81 -9.64 25.19
N PHE A 545 2.89 -10.02 24.31
CA PHE A 545 1.87 -9.12 23.79
C PHE A 545 0.54 -9.25 24.54
N GLY A 546 0.16 -10.46 24.93
CA GLY A 546 -1.10 -10.69 25.62
C GLY A 546 -1.45 -12.16 25.81
N ALA A 547 -2.59 -12.42 26.45
CA ALA A 547 -3.14 -13.75 26.63
C ALA A 547 -4.64 -13.75 26.29
N VAL A 548 -5.09 -14.81 25.63
CA VAL A 548 -6.50 -15.04 25.31
C VAL A 548 -7.00 -16.22 26.14
N ARG A 549 -8.19 -16.05 26.71
CA ARG A 549 -8.83 -17.05 27.55
C ARG A 549 -9.72 -17.96 26.72
N ASP A 550 -9.75 -19.25 27.06
CA ASP A 550 -10.73 -20.17 26.51
C ASP A 550 -12.14 -19.94 27.11
N SER A 551 -13.13 -20.71 26.65
CA SER A 551 -14.52 -20.63 27.12
C SER A 551 -14.71 -20.91 28.61
N HIS A 552 -13.71 -21.49 29.28
CA HIS A 552 -13.70 -21.75 30.72
C HIS A 552 -12.97 -20.64 31.50
N GLY A 553 -12.55 -19.56 30.83
CA GLY A 553 -11.86 -18.43 31.44
C GLY A 553 -10.39 -18.70 31.75
N MET A 554 -9.79 -19.79 31.25
CA MET A 554 -8.38 -20.11 31.50
C MET A 554 -7.49 -19.44 30.45
N GLU A 555 -6.34 -18.87 30.84
CA GLU A 555 -5.32 -18.42 29.88
C GLU A 555 -4.84 -19.63 29.07
N ARG A 556 -5.35 -19.77 27.85
CA ARG A 556 -5.10 -20.92 26.97
C ARG A 556 -4.13 -20.59 25.86
N CYS A 557 -4.17 -19.35 25.38
CA CYS A 557 -3.35 -18.89 24.26
C CYS A 557 -2.51 -17.70 24.71
N LEU A 558 -1.20 -17.78 24.52
CA LEU A 558 -0.25 -16.69 24.75
C LEU A 558 0.20 -16.11 23.42
N LEU A 559 0.27 -14.78 23.36
CA LEU A 559 0.71 -14.02 22.19
C LEU A 559 2.07 -13.39 22.49
N PHE A 560 3.04 -13.65 21.63
CA PHE A 560 4.36 -13.04 21.68
C PHE A 560 4.71 -12.38 20.35
N GLN A 561 5.38 -11.23 20.39
CA GLN A 561 5.85 -10.50 19.21
C GLN A 561 7.39 -10.55 19.13
N ASN A 562 7.93 -10.76 17.93
CA ASN A 562 9.37 -10.76 17.67
C ASN A 562 9.93 -9.35 17.44
#